data_AF-A0A482XWS5-F1
#
_entry.id   AF-A0A482XWS5-F1
#
_cell.length_a   1.000
_cell.length_b   1.000
_cell.length_c   1.000
_cell.angle_alpha   90.00
_cell.angle_beta   90.00
_cell.angle_gamma   90.00
#
_symmetry.space_group_name_H-M   'P 1'
#
loop_
_entity.id
_entity.type
_entity.pdbx_description
1 polymer ?
#
loop_
_entity_poly.entity_id
_entity_poly.type
_entity_poly.pdbx_seq_one_letter_code
_entity_poly.pdbx_strand_id
1 'polypeptide(L)' 'MDLMDLFQTLTLWFVLMIFLRTGSGNAGLIVTASAYLAIILVLVLPVFLLLVALDELSGGGV' A
#
# COMPACT_ATOMS: atom_id res chain seq x y z
N MET A 1 14.68 -3.56 6.32
CA MET A 1 13.33 -4.05 6.72
C MET A 1 13.37 -5.57 6.83
N ASP A 2 12.62 -6.24 7.72
CA ASP A 2 12.57 -7.71 7.71
C ASP A 2 11.75 -8.22 6.51
N LEU A 3 12.06 -9.41 5.99
CA LEU A 3 11.34 -10.03 4.89
C LEU A 3 9.85 -10.18 5.19
N MET A 4 9.51 -10.43 6.46
CA MET A 4 8.12 -10.52 6.92
C MET A 4 7.37 -9.20 6.72
N ASP A 5 7.99 -8.07 7.09
CA ASP A 5 7.42 -6.74 6.96
C ASP A 5 7.23 -6.36 5.47
N LEU A 6 8.17 -6.77 4.60
CA LEU A 6 8.06 -6.60 3.16
C LEU A 6 6.82 -7.31 2.61
N PHE A 7 6.67 -8.60 2.91
CA PHE A 7 5.55 -9.39 2.42
C PHE A 7 4.22 -8.89 2.98
N GLN A 8 4.18 -8.46 4.23
CA GLN A 8 2.99 -7.88 4.83
C GLN A 8 2.59 -6.56 4.14
N THR A 9 3.57 -5.68 3.86
CA THR A 9 3.35 -4.40 3.18
C THR A 9 2.84 -4.62 1.74
N LEU A 10 3.44 -5.56 1.02
CA LEU A 10 2.99 -5.95 -0.33
C LEU A 10 1.59 -6.56 -0.32
N THR A 11 1.27 -7.38 0.68
CA THR A 11 -0.07 -7.97 0.84
C THR A 11 -1.10 -6.89 1.12
N LEU A 12 -0.78 -5.91 1.97
CA LEU A 12 -1.65 -4.77 2.26
C LEU A 12 -1.89 -3.95 0.97
N TRP A 13 -0.83 -3.64 0.22
CA TRP A 13 -0.95 -2.95 -1.06
C TRP A 13 -1.84 -3.72 -2.06
N PHE A 14 -1.67 -5.04 -2.16
CA PHE A 14 -2.53 -5.90 -2.97
C PHE A 14 -4.00 -5.85 -2.53
N VAL A 15 -4.28 -6.00 -1.23
CA VAL A 15 -5.65 -5.96 -0.68
C VAL A 15 -6.33 -4.63 -0.99
N LEU A 16 -5.62 -3.51 -0.89
CA LEU A 16 -6.17 -2.19 -1.24
C LEU A 16 -6.58 -2.09 -2.71
N MET A 17 -5.77 -2.62 -3.63
CA MET A 17 -6.11 -2.65 -5.06
C MET A 17 -7.36 -3.48 -5.34
N ILE A 18 -7.50 -4.64 -4.66
CA ILE A 18 -8.71 -5.47 -4.77
C ILE A 18 -9.92 -4.74 -4.19
N PHE A 19 -9.78 -4.12 -3.03
CA PHE A 19 -10.84 -3.33 -2.37
C PHE A 19 -11.36 -2.20 -3.26
N LEU A 20 -10.47 -1.44 -3.91
CA LEU A 20 -10.85 -0.38 -4.84
C LEU A 20 -11.59 -0.91 -6.07
N ARG A 21 -11.26 -2.13 -6.53
CA ARG A 21 -11.91 -2.74 -7.68
C ARG A 21 -13.30 -3.30 -7.36
N THR A 22 -13.53 -3.75 -6.13
CA THR A 22 -14.80 -4.38 -5.71
C THR A 22 -15.86 -3.39 -5.23
N GLY A 23 -15.49 -2.18 -4.82
CA GLY A 23 -16.41 -1.16 -4.28
C GLY A 23 -17.25 -0.37 -5.28
N SER A 24 -17.16 -0.62 -6.59
CA SER A 24 -17.67 0.28 -7.65
C SER A 24 -19.19 0.24 -7.91
N GLY A 25 -19.96 -0.59 -7.20
CA GLY A 25 -21.36 -0.87 -7.56
C GLY A 25 -22.45 -0.08 -6.80
N ASN A 26 -22.32 0.10 -5.47
CA ASN A 26 -23.30 0.78 -4.61
C ASN A 26 -22.75 0.93 -3.18
N ALA A 27 -21.78 1.83 -2.99
CA ALA A 27 -21.04 1.95 -1.75
C ALA A 27 -21.66 3.01 -0.82
N GLY A 28 -22.02 2.62 0.42
CA GLY A 28 -22.42 3.58 1.46
C GLY A 28 -21.28 4.55 1.85
N LEU A 29 -21.60 5.58 2.62
CA LEU A 29 -20.67 6.68 2.97
C LEU A 29 -19.32 6.18 3.54
N ILE A 30 -19.36 5.15 4.39
CA ILE A 30 -18.18 4.53 5.01
C ILE A 30 -17.27 3.89 3.95
N VAL A 31 -17.85 3.15 3.00
CA VAL A 31 -17.08 2.48 1.94
C VAL A 31 -16.44 3.51 1.02
N THR A 32 -17.13 4.62 0.75
CA THR A 32 -16.60 5.74 -0.04
C THR A 32 -15.42 6.43 0.66
N ALA A 33 -15.53 6.72 1.96
CA ALA A 33 -14.43 7.29 2.74
C ALA A 33 -13.20 6.35 2.79
N SER A 34 -13.45 5.05 2.99
CA SER A 34 -12.41 4.03 2.95
C SER A 34 -11.74 3.91 1.58
N ALA A 35 -12.49 4.12 0.48
CA ALA A 35 -11.93 4.13 -0.87
C ALA A 35 -10.95 5.29 -1.07
N TYR A 36 -11.26 6.50 -0.58
CA TYR A 36 -10.33 7.62 -0.64
C TYR A 36 -9.03 7.33 0.14
N LEU A 37 -9.15 6.78 1.35
CA LEU A 37 -7.99 6.37 2.13
C LEU A 37 -7.18 5.29 1.41
N ALA A 38 -7.85 4.31 0.78
CA ALA A 38 -7.19 3.26 0.02
C ALA A 38 -6.44 3.80 -1.21
N ILE A 39 -6.98 4.79 -1.91
CA ILE A 39 -6.28 5.46 -3.02
C ILE A 39 -4.98 6.10 -2.54
N ILE A 40 -5.01 6.81 -1.40
CA ILE A 40 -3.81 7.44 -0.82
C ILE A 40 -2.77 6.37 -0.51
N LEU A 41 -3.16 5.28 0.16
CA LEU A 41 -2.24 4.20 0.52
C LEU A 41 -1.67 3.48 -0.71
N VAL A 42 -2.45 3.28 -1.77
CA VAL A 42 -1.97 2.67 -3.03
C VAL A 42 -0.85 3.49 -3.67
N LEU A 43 -0.82 4.81 -3.46
CA LEU A 43 0.25 5.69 -3.95
C LEU A 43 1.43 5.77 -2.98
N VAL A 44 1.16 5.80 -1.67
CA VAL A 44 2.20 5.97 -0.63
C VAL A 44 3.03 4.70 -0.43
N LEU A 45 2.40 3.52 -0.38
CA LEU A 45 3.08 2.24 -0.15
C LEU A 45 4.18 1.92 -1.17
N PRO A 46 3.97 2.02 -2.49
CA PRO A 46 5.03 1.74 -3.46
C PRO A 46 6.17 2.76 -3.39
N VAL A 47 5.88 4.03 -3.10
CA VAL A 47 6.94 5.05 -2.89
C VAL A 47 7.78 4.70 -1.66
N PHE A 48 7.13 4.31 -0.56
CA PHE A 48 7.82 3.85 0.65
C PHE A 48 8.72 2.64 0.36
N LEU A 49 8.22 1.63 -0.34
CA LEU A 49 9.01 0.45 -0.74
C LEU A 49 10.21 0.83 -1.62
N LEU A 50 10.03 1.79 -2.53
CA LEU A 50 11.09 2.25 -3.42
C LEU A 50 12.18 3.00 -2.65
N LEU A 51 11.80 3.84 -1.68
CA LEU A 51 12.75 4.54 -0.80
C LEU A 51 13.55 3.56 0.05
N VAL A 52 12.90 2.56 0.64
CA VAL A 52 13.59 1.52 1.42
C VAL A 52 14.56 0.72 0.54
N ALA A 53 14.13 0.31 -0.65
CA ALA A 53 15.00 -0.42 -1.59
C ALA A 53 16.18 0.44 -2.07
N LEU A 54 15.98 1.74 -2.24
CA LEU A 54 17.03 2.68 -2.63
C LEU A 54 18.05 2.90 -1.50
N ASP A 55 17.58 3.00 -0.26
CA ASP A 55 18.42 3.14 0.93
C ASP A 55 19.31 1.90 1.11
N GLU A 56 18.72 0.70 1.05
CA GLU A 56 19.43 -0.59 1.07
C GLU A 56 20.44 -0.70 -0.09
N LEU A 57 20.08 -0.24 -1.29
CA LEU A 57 20.98 -0.23 -2.45
C LEU A 57 22.13 0.78 -2.30
N SER A 58 21.91 1.91 -1.65
CA SER A 58 22.91 2.97 -1.47
C SER A 58 24.00 2.61 -0.45
N GLY A 59 23.89 1.45 0.21
CA GLY A 59 24.80 1.04 1.28
C GLY A 59 24.49 1.70 2.63
N GLY A 60 23.32 2.33 2.76
CA GLY A 60 22.77 2.87 4.00
C GLY A 60 22.27 1.76 4.93
N GLY A 61 23.14 0.83 5.30
CA GLY A 61 22.86 -0.14 6.34
C GLY A 61 23.03 0.53 7.71
N VAL A 62 21.92 0.84 8.38
CA VAL A 62 21.85 0.90 9.85
C VAL A 62 21.08 -0.30 10.37
#